data_AF-A0A5N7BZC7-F1
#
_entry.id   AF-A0A5N7BZC7-F1
#
_cell.length_a   1.000
_cell.length_b   1.000
_cell.length_c   1.000
_cell.angle_alpha   90.00
_cell.angle_beta   90.00
_cell.angle_gamma   90.00
#
_symmetry.space_group_name_H-M   'P 1'
#
loop_
_entity.id
_entity.type
_entity.pdbx_description
1 polymer ?
#
loop_
_entity_poly.entity_id
_entity_poly.type
_entity_poly.pdbx_seq_one_letter_code
_entity_poly.pdbx_strand_id
1 'polypeptide(L)'
;MTTMVESEVLTSLPTKQQPNLPKDDIYGKYYPTHPKNQRLVSNFGPTIPEQVGLPTTDFQGHPIGNYARAVEPRWVKGLLPKELVLKCRREYSNYMSPSGLFTTGTDPIEGIFSEKDSRKVPPPGNIRRLFGLKDDEESEKYLEFMISAHEAQSYINFWSTDIGQKMEEELSRNAGYLTDEGRVSAFNQKMNDGGFLNWDTVEYGQKVNRKWLIGKYDVGDVIFHNPWMVHASCKNKYPQRRMRLVTDPRFVDSTKPCDEPWMKVFRPLDGL
;
A
#
# COMPACT_ATOMS: atom_id res chain seq x y z
N MET A 1 3.92 20.09 -20.09
CA MET A 1 4.47 21.38 -19.60
C MET A 1 3.29 22.31 -19.35
N THR A 2 2.89 22.50 -18.09
CA THR A 2 2.01 23.58 -17.57
C THR A 2 2.09 23.52 -16.03
N THR A 3 1.99 24.71 -15.46
CA THR A 3 2.48 25.23 -14.18
C THR A 3 1.56 24.93 -12.98
N MET A 4 2.08 25.18 -11.77
CA MET A 4 1.43 25.04 -10.45
C MET A 4 0.04 25.68 -10.34
N VAL A 5 -0.82 25.08 -9.53
CA VAL A 5 -1.95 25.77 -8.88
C VAL A 5 -1.83 25.56 -7.37
N GLU A 6 -1.51 26.67 -6.70
CA GLU A 6 -1.72 26.88 -5.28
C GLU A 6 -3.23 26.90 -5.04
N SER A 7 -3.80 25.89 -4.38
CA SER A 7 -5.21 25.93 -3.99
C SER A 7 -5.31 26.46 -2.56
N GLU A 8 -5.61 27.75 -2.49
CA GLU A 8 -6.29 28.49 -1.42
C GLU A 8 -6.42 27.81 -0.05
N VAL A 9 -5.87 28.50 0.94
CA VAL A 9 -6.22 28.37 2.37
C VAL A 9 -7.75 28.44 2.49
N LEU A 10 -8.38 27.28 2.65
CA LEU A 10 -9.79 27.20 3.01
C LEU A 10 -9.91 27.78 4.43
N THR A 11 -10.36 29.03 4.44
CA THR A 11 -10.69 29.82 5.60
C THR A 11 -11.70 29.08 6.49
N SER A 12 -11.50 29.28 7.79
CA SER A 12 -12.19 28.72 8.95
C SER A 12 -13.71 28.50 8.82
N LEU A 13 -14.19 27.39 9.43
CA LEU A 13 -15.32 27.23 10.40
C LEU A 13 -16.13 25.93 10.18
N PRO A 14 -16.90 25.39 11.16
CA PRO A 14 -16.90 25.61 12.61
C PRO A 14 -16.52 24.34 13.41
N THR A 15 -15.92 24.55 14.59
CA THR A 15 -15.59 23.51 15.57
C THR A 15 -16.86 22.90 16.17
N LYS A 16 -17.33 21.76 15.66
CA LYS A 16 -18.19 20.89 16.45
C LYS A 16 -17.30 20.08 17.39
N GLN A 17 -17.46 20.31 18.69
CA GLN A 17 -16.81 19.57 19.76
C GLN A 17 -16.89 18.06 19.47
N GLN A 18 -15.72 17.41 19.39
CA GLN A 18 -15.64 15.96 19.36
C GLN A 18 -16.08 15.42 20.73
N PRO A 19 -16.95 14.41 20.81
CA PRO A 19 -17.32 13.81 22.08
C PRO A 19 -16.09 13.16 22.74
N ASN A 20 -15.98 13.33 24.06
CA ASN A 20 -14.90 12.85 24.92
C ASN A 20 -14.44 11.42 24.55
N LEU A 21 -13.17 11.29 24.15
CA LEU A 21 -12.53 10.03 23.81
C LEU A 21 -12.22 9.22 25.09
N PRO A 22 -12.47 7.90 25.13
CA PRO A 22 -12.02 7.02 26.21
C PRO A 22 -10.49 6.97 26.29
N LYS A 23 -9.93 6.92 27.50
CA LYS A 23 -8.48 7.01 27.76
C LYS A 23 -7.65 5.81 27.28
N ASP A 24 -8.28 4.68 26.93
CA ASP A 24 -7.58 3.40 26.79
C ASP A 24 -7.43 2.87 25.34
N ASP A 25 -7.63 3.72 24.32
CA ASP A 25 -7.38 3.36 22.91
C ASP A 25 -6.60 4.47 22.17
N ILE A 26 -5.29 4.54 22.44
CA ILE A 26 -4.37 5.55 21.89
C ILE A 26 -4.00 5.33 20.41
N TYR A 27 -4.43 4.22 19.80
CA TYR A 27 -4.11 3.91 18.40
C TYR A 27 -5.20 4.30 17.40
N GLY A 28 -6.33 4.82 17.89
CA GLY A 28 -7.30 5.55 17.11
C GLY A 28 -8.20 4.65 16.28
N LYS A 29 -9.42 4.42 16.77
CA LYS A 29 -10.53 4.06 15.88
C LYS A 29 -10.73 5.20 14.88
N TYR A 30 -10.21 5.02 13.67
CA TYR A 30 -10.72 5.74 12.51
C TYR A 30 -12.19 5.33 12.34
N TYR A 31 -13.11 6.29 12.44
CA TYR A 31 -14.53 6.10 12.16
C TYR A 31 -14.79 6.52 10.70
N PRO A 32 -14.70 5.61 9.71
CA PRO A 32 -15.21 5.94 8.39
C PRO A 32 -16.72 6.01 8.46
N THR A 33 -17.23 7.16 8.09
CA THR A 33 -18.62 7.38 7.72
C THR A 33 -18.93 6.60 6.42
N HIS A 34 -20.21 6.40 6.11
CA HIS A 34 -20.73 5.84 4.85
C HIS A 34 -19.92 6.35 3.63
N PRO A 35 -19.70 5.61 2.52
CA PRO A 35 -18.89 6.07 1.38
C PRO A 35 -19.15 7.51 0.90
N LYS A 36 -20.42 7.94 0.94
CA LYS A 36 -20.89 9.33 0.70
C LYS A 36 -20.26 10.43 1.57
N ASN A 37 -19.73 10.05 2.72
CA ASN A 37 -19.18 10.93 3.74
C ASN A 37 -17.64 10.78 3.84
N GLN A 38 -17.04 9.90 3.03
CA GLN A 38 -15.59 9.73 2.98
C GLN A 38 -14.97 10.81 2.09
N ARG A 39 -13.90 11.44 2.59
CA ARG A 39 -13.13 12.45 1.85
C ARG A 39 -11.91 11.79 1.19
N LEU A 40 -12.17 10.87 0.27
CA LEU A 40 -11.09 10.21 -0.48
C LEU A 40 -10.62 11.13 -1.60
N VAL A 41 -9.30 11.17 -1.81
CA VAL A 41 -8.66 12.08 -2.77
C VAL A 41 -7.65 11.28 -3.58
N SER A 42 -7.76 11.38 -4.91
CA SER A 42 -6.81 10.84 -5.87
C SER A 42 -5.70 11.87 -6.19
N ASN A 43 -4.88 11.58 -7.20
CA ASN A 43 -3.93 12.56 -7.69
C ASN A 43 -4.60 13.82 -8.28
N PHE A 44 -5.80 13.69 -8.84
CA PHE A 44 -6.50 14.73 -9.61
C PHE A 44 -7.68 15.35 -8.87
N GLY A 45 -7.98 14.92 -7.65
CA GLY A 45 -9.00 15.56 -6.82
C GLY A 45 -9.80 14.58 -5.98
N PRO A 46 -10.92 15.04 -5.39
CA PRO A 46 -11.84 14.18 -4.65
C PRO A 46 -12.39 13.05 -5.53
N THR A 47 -12.59 11.87 -4.95
CA THR A 47 -13.30 10.78 -5.64
C THR A 47 -14.81 11.04 -5.68
N ILE A 48 -15.52 10.42 -6.64
CA ILE A 48 -16.98 10.45 -6.69
C ILE A 48 -17.55 9.35 -5.78
N PRO A 49 -18.34 9.69 -4.73
CA PRO A 49 -18.82 8.68 -3.78
C PRO A 49 -19.68 7.57 -4.39
N GLU A 50 -20.42 7.86 -5.47
CA GLU A 50 -21.23 6.89 -6.20
C GLU A 50 -20.38 5.80 -6.89
N GLN A 51 -19.12 6.12 -7.19
CA GLN A 51 -18.13 5.20 -7.72
C GLN A 51 -17.40 4.40 -6.64
N VAL A 52 -17.78 4.54 -5.37
CA VAL A 52 -17.16 3.82 -4.26
C VAL A 52 -18.14 2.79 -3.71
N GLY A 53 -17.65 1.57 -3.55
CA GLY A 53 -18.33 0.45 -2.90
C GLY A 53 -17.50 -0.12 -1.75
N LEU A 54 -18.05 -1.11 -1.06
CA LEU A 54 -17.33 -1.89 -0.04
C LEU A 54 -16.99 -3.27 -0.62
N PRO A 55 -15.80 -3.80 -0.34
CA PRO A 55 -15.48 -5.17 -0.72
C PRO A 55 -16.32 -6.17 0.08
N THR A 56 -16.49 -7.36 -0.48
CA THR A 56 -17.02 -8.51 0.27
C THR A 56 -16.06 -8.81 1.41
N THR A 57 -16.59 -8.88 2.63
CA THR A 57 -15.81 -9.28 3.81
C THR A 57 -15.94 -10.78 3.96
N ASP A 58 -14.81 -11.48 3.99
CA ASP A 58 -14.81 -12.89 4.34
C ASP A 58 -14.46 -13.04 5.81
N PHE A 59 -15.31 -13.77 6.54
CA PHE A 59 -15.05 -14.11 7.92
C PHE A 59 -13.96 -15.19 7.98
N GLN A 60 -13.07 -15.06 8.96
CA GLN A 60 -12.00 -16.02 9.23
C GLN A 60 -12.56 -17.46 9.28
N GLY A 61 -11.89 -18.41 8.63
CA GLY A 61 -12.26 -19.83 8.72
C GLY A 61 -12.03 -20.67 7.47
N HIS A 62 -11.83 -20.06 6.30
CA HIS A 62 -11.37 -20.81 5.11
C HIS A 62 -9.85 -21.01 5.12
N PRO A 63 -9.33 -22.13 4.56
CA PRO A 63 -7.91 -22.30 4.31
C PRO A 63 -7.34 -21.12 3.52
N ILE A 64 -6.11 -20.69 3.83
CA ILE A 64 -5.57 -19.44 3.31
C ILE A 64 -5.45 -19.46 1.78
N GLY A 65 -5.15 -20.62 1.22
CA GLY A 65 -5.05 -20.84 -0.22
C GLY A 65 -6.37 -20.59 -0.98
N ASN A 66 -7.52 -20.69 -0.32
CA ASN A 66 -8.80 -20.34 -0.94
C ASN A 66 -8.94 -18.82 -1.13
N TYR A 67 -8.25 -18.00 -0.33
CA TYR A 67 -8.29 -16.55 -0.50
C TYR A 67 -7.45 -16.08 -1.68
N ALA A 68 -6.23 -16.62 -1.83
CA ALA A 68 -5.32 -16.25 -2.91
C ALA A 68 -5.84 -16.61 -4.32
N ARG A 69 -6.72 -17.61 -4.42
CA ARG A 69 -7.31 -18.07 -5.70
C ARG A 69 -8.60 -17.35 -6.08
N ALA A 70 -9.07 -16.43 -5.26
CA ALA A 70 -10.33 -15.76 -5.49
C ALA A 70 -10.25 -14.81 -6.71
N VAL A 71 -11.27 -14.88 -7.57
CA VAL A 71 -11.44 -13.93 -8.67
C VAL A 71 -11.77 -12.53 -8.13
N GLU A 72 -12.50 -12.47 -7.01
CA GLU A 72 -12.82 -11.26 -6.28
C GLU A 72 -11.84 -11.01 -5.14
N PRO A 73 -11.61 -9.74 -4.74
CA PRO A 73 -10.73 -9.44 -3.61
C PRO A 73 -11.34 -10.02 -2.34
N ARG A 74 -10.50 -10.69 -1.55
CA ARG A 74 -10.94 -11.23 -0.26
C ARG A 74 -10.25 -10.51 0.87
N TRP A 75 -11.06 -9.88 1.72
CA TRP A 75 -10.60 -9.12 2.86
C TRP A 75 -10.78 -9.93 4.14
N VAL A 76 -9.66 -10.38 4.71
CA VAL A 76 -9.61 -11.17 5.94
C VAL A 76 -9.22 -10.25 7.09
N LYS A 77 -10.16 -10.04 8.01
CA LYS A 77 -9.96 -9.19 9.18
C LYS A 77 -9.04 -9.88 10.19
N GLY A 78 -8.06 -9.15 10.75
CA GLY A 78 -7.22 -9.61 11.85
C GLY A 78 -6.47 -10.94 11.61
N LEU A 79 -6.10 -11.23 10.36
CA LEU A 79 -5.38 -12.46 10.00
C LEU A 79 -4.00 -12.51 10.67
N LEU A 80 -3.30 -11.37 10.71
CA LEU A 80 -2.01 -11.25 11.38
C LEU A 80 -2.21 -10.75 12.82
N PRO A 81 -1.49 -11.30 13.81
CA PRO A 81 -1.54 -10.80 15.17
C PRO A 81 -1.16 -9.31 15.23
N LYS A 82 -2.02 -8.50 15.85
CA LYS A 82 -1.83 -7.05 15.95
C LYS A 82 -0.45 -6.68 16.49
N GLU A 83 -0.02 -7.34 17.56
CA GLU A 83 1.28 -7.08 18.21
C GLU A 83 2.46 -7.39 17.30
N LEU A 84 2.36 -8.44 16.49
CA LEU A 84 3.39 -8.79 15.51
C LEU A 84 3.52 -7.69 14.44
N VAL A 85 2.38 -7.18 13.96
CA VAL A 85 2.36 -6.09 12.96
C VAL A 85 2.88 -4.78 13.55
N LEU A 86 2.51 -4.43 14.79
CA LEU A 86 3.01 -3.23 15.46
C LEU A 86 4.52 -3.31 15.76
N LYS A 87 5.02 -4.51 16.11
CA LYS A 87 6.46 -4.76 16.25
C LYS A 87 7.20 -4.53 14.92
N CYS A 88 6.72 -5.13 13.83
CA CYS A 88 7.29 -4.93 12.50
C CYS A 88 7.30 -3.44 12.11
N ARG A 89 6.18 -2.74 12.34
CA ARG A 89 6.08 -1.29 12.09
C ARG A 89 7.12 -0.49 12.88
N ARG A 90 7.31 -0.79 14.17
CA ARG A 90 8.33 -0.15 15.02
C ARG A 90 9.73 -0.37 14.45
N GLU A 91 10.06 -1.61 14.10
CA GLU A 91 11.37 -1.98 13.56
C GLU A 91 11.65 -1.29 12.22
N TYR A 92 10.68 -1.29 11.30
CA TYR A 92 10.76 -0.59 10.03
C TYR A 92 10.95 0.93 10.23
N SER A 93 10.15 1.55 11.11
CA SER A 93 10.26 2.97 11.38
C SER A 93 11.59 3.36 12.00
N ASN A 94 12.13 2.54 12.91
CA ASN A 94 13.48 2.72 13.44
C ASN A 94 14.54 2.61 12.34
N TYR A 95 14.45 1.58 11.50
CA TYR A 95 15.40 1.34 10.41
C TYR A 95 15.44 2.51 9.43
N MET A 96 14.27 3.04 9.05
CA MET A 96 14.13 4.14 8.11
C MET A 96 14.39 5.52 8.74
N SER A 97 14.42 5.66 10.07
CA SER A 97 14.58 6.96 10.76
C SER A 97 15.81 7.77 10.29
N PRO A 98 16.99 7.18 10.03
CA PRO A 98 18.16 7.92 9.56
C PRO A 98 18.01 8.58 8.17
N SER A 99 17.05 8.12 7.36
CA SER A 99 16.67 8.83 6.10
C SER A 99 16.01 10.19 6.35
N GLY A 100 15.56 10.43 7.59
CA GLY A 100 14.77 11.59 7.97
C GLY A 100 13.31 11.51 7.54
N LEU A 101 12.80 10.33 7.17
CA LEU A 101 11.39 10.12 6.80
C LEU A 101 10.41 10.43 7.94
N PHE A 102 10.83 10.19 9.19
CA PHE A 102 9.99 10.33 10.38
C PHE A 102 10.40 11.51 11.26
N THR A 103 9.42 12.12 11.92
CA THR A 103 9.64 13.19 12.91
C THR A 103 10.39 12.63 14.12
N THR A 104 11.50 13.27 14.47
CA THR A 104 12.35 12.88 15.61
C THR A 104 11.60 13.06 16.94
N GLY A 105 11.94 12.23 17.93
CA GLY A 105 11.34 12.28 19.27
C GLY A 105 9.89 11.77 19.37
N THR A 106 9.32 11.24 18.28
CA THR A 106 8.02 10.56 18.30
C THR A 106 8.18 9.05 18.49
N ASP A 107 7.15 8.37 18.98
CA ASP A 107 7.16 6.90 19.04
C ASP A 107 7.24 6.34 17.60
N PRO A 108 8.22 5.48 17.26
CA PRO A 108 8.31 4.85 15.95
C PRO A 108 7.04 4.10 15.50
N ILE A 109 6.23 3.57 16.41
CA ILE A 109 4.92 2.99 16.06
C ILE A 109 3.98 4.05 15.48
N GLU A 110 4.08 5.30 15.89
CA GLU A 110 3.27 6.36 15.32
C GLU A 110 3.68 6.61 13.88
N GLY A 111 4.98 6.59 13.56
CA GLY A 111 5.45 6.78 12.18
C GLY A 111 4.96 8.11 11.61
N ILE A 112 5.15 9.19 12.39
CA ILE A 112 4.75 10.55 12.00
C ILE A 112 5.71 11.05 10.91
N PHE A 113 5.16 11.47 9.77
CA PHE A 113 5.94 11.98 8.65
C PHE A 113 6.62 13.31 8.98
N SER A 114 7.91 13.44 8.65
CA SER A 114 8.81 14.55 9.01
C SER A 114 8.55 15.88 8.29
N GLU A 115 7.44 15.99 7.55
CA GLU A 115 7.10 17.17 6.74
C GLU A 115 8.07 17.48 5.58
N LYS A 116 8.99 16.56 5.28
CA LYS A 116 9.84 16.65 4.08
C LYS A 116 8.99 16.83 2.82
N ASP A 117 9.61 17.36 1.77
CA ASP A 117 8.97 17.38 0.46
C ASP A 117 8.68 15.94 0.00
N SER A 118 7.40 15.56 -0.01
CA SER A 118 6.95 14.22 -0.43
C SER A 118 7.42 13.84 -1.85
N ARG A 119 7.75 14.82 -2.70
CA ARG A 119 8.30 14.59 -4.04
C ARG A 119 9.73 14.04 -4.01
N LYS A 120 10.43 14.15 -2.89
CA LYS A 120 11.80 13.63 -2.71
C LYS A 120 11.86 12.26 -2.06
N VAL A 121 10.73 11.74 -1.58
CA VAL A 121 10.63 10.40 -0.97
C VAL A 121 9.72 9.44 -1.75
N PRO A 122 9.68 9.46 -3.10
CA PRO A 122 8.88 8.48 -3.82
C PRO A 122 9.57 7.10 -3.81
N PRO A 123 8.80 6.01 -3.97
CA PRO A 123 9.37 4.67 -4.07
C PRO A 123 10.35 4.56 -5.26
N PRO A 124 11.17 3.50 -5.29
CA PRO A 124 12.02 3.21 -6.45
C PRO A 124 11.19 3.10 -7.75
N GLY A 125 11.77 3.50 -8.89
CA GLY A 125 11.16 3.37 -10.21
C GLY A 125 10.94 4.70 -10.96
N ASN A 126 10.16 4.62 -12.05
CA ASN A 126 10.04 5.68 -13.06
C ASN A 126 9.53 7.03 -12.55
N ILE A 127 8.81 7.07 -11.43
CA ILE A 127 8.33 8.33 -10.85
C ILE A 127 9.47 9.24 -10.39
N ARG A 128 10.62 8.67 -9.98
CA ARG A 128 11.82 9.43 -9.61
C ARG A 128 12.40 10.20 -10.81
N ARG A 129 12.36 9.59 -12.00
CA ARG A 129 12.72 10.24 -13.27
C ARG A 129 11.82 11.43 -13.55
N LEU A 130 10.51 11.26 -13.38
CA LEU A 130 9.52 12.32 -13.64
C LEU A 130 9.68 13.52 -12.70
N PHE A 131 10.16 13.29 -11.48
CA PHE A 131 10.45 14.35 -10.51
C PHE A 131 11.87 14.93 -10.63
N GLY A 132 12.69 14.46 -11.58
CA GLY A 132 14.03 14.98 -11.80
C GLY A 132 14.98 14.77 -10.62
N LEU A 133 14.78 13.70 -9.85
CA LEU A 133 15.53 13.43 -8.60
C LEU A 133 16.92 12.82 -8.82
N LYS A 134 17.42 12.83 -10.06
CA LYS A 134 18.75 12.32 -10.35
C LYS A 134 19.77 13.16 -9.60
N ASP A 135 20.67 12.50 -8.87
CA ASP A 135 21.74 13.14 -8.10
C ASP A 135 21.24 14.05 -6.94
N ASP A 136 19.98 13.93 -6.51
CA ASP A 136 19.46 14.62 -5.31
C ASP A 136 19.85 13.84 -4.04
N GLU A 137 20.83 14.36 -3.29
CA GLU A 137 21.43 13.69 -2.12
C GLU A 137 20.40 13.23 -1.07
N GLU A 138 19.39 14.07 -0.79
CA GLU A 138 18.34 13.76 0.18
C GLU A 138 17.47 12.60 -0.28
N SER A 139 17.06 12.62 -1.55
CA SER A 139 16.27 11.58 -2.19
C SER A 139 17.04 10.28 -2.38
N GLU A 140 18.35 10.35 -2.64
CA GLU A 140 19.22 9.17 -2.75
C GLU A 140 19.45 8.52 -1.39
N LYS A 141 19.66 9.31 -0.33
CA LYS A 141 19.74 8.78 1.05
C LYS A 141 18.46 8.02 1.42
N TYR A 142 17.29 8.60 1.14
CA TYR A 142 16.02 7.90 1.37
C TYR A 142 15.93 6.61 0.56
N LEU A 143 16.32 6.64 -0.71
CA LEU A 143 16.26 5.49 -1.61
C LEU A 143 17.13 4.33 -1.12
N GLU A 144 18.34 4.61 -0.63
CA GLU A 144 19.24 3.60 -0.06
C GLU A 144 18.59 2.86 1.11
N PHE A 145 18.01 3.59 2.07
CA PHE A 145 17.28 3.00 3.19
C PHE A 145 16.04 2.24 2.75
N MET A 146 15.29 2.76 1.76
CA MET A 146 14.10 2.10 1.25
C MET A 146 14.44 0.76 0.58
N ILE A 147 15.50 0.69 -0.22
CA ILE A 147 15.93 -0.56 -0.87
C ILE A 147 16.42 -1.55 0.19
N SER A 148 17.34 -1.13 1.05
CA SER A 148 17.93 -2.00 2.08
C SER A 148 16.91 -2.49 3.13
N ALA A 149 15.84 -1.74 3.39
CA ALA A 149 14.75 -2.18 4.26
C ALA A 149 14.05 -3.46 3.77
N HIS A 150 14.06 -3.73 2.45
CA HIS A 150 13.49 -4.96 1.88
C HIS A 150 14.42 -6.18 2.05
N GLU A 151 15.70 -5.94 2.30
CA GLU A 151 16.71 -6.97 2.60
C GLU A 151 16.97 -7.09 4.11
N ALA A 152 16.41 -6.18 4.92
CA ALA A 152 16.61 -6.17 6.36
C ALA A 152 16.08 -7.47 6.98
N GLN A 153 16.92 -8.12 7.80
CA GLN A 153 16.57 -9.40 8.40
C GLN A 153 15.29 -9.32 9.26
N SER A 154 15.00 -8.19 9.89
CA SER A 154 13.73 -7.95 10.60
C SER A 154 12.51 -8.06 9.68
N TYR A 155 12.59 -7.49 8.48
CA TYR A 155 11.53 -7.55 7.48
C TYR A 155 11.37 -8.96 6.92
N ILE A 156 12.49 -9.61 6.58
CA ILE A 156 12.49 -11.01 6.13
C ILE A 156 11.89 -11.91 7.22
N ASN A 157 12.34 -11.77 8.47
CA ASN A 157 11.85 -12.55 9.61
C ASN A 157 10.37 -12.38 9.90
N PHE A 158 9.81 -11.18 9.69
CA PHE A 158 8.38 -10.95 9.82
C PHE A 158 7.58 -11.83 8.84
N TRP A 159 8.07 -11.97 7.60
CA TRP A 159 7.44 -12.78 6.58
C TRP A 159 7.82 -14.26 6.60
N SER A 160 9.05 -14.60 7.00
CA SER A 160 9.50 -15.99 7.17
C SER A 160 9.11 -16.60 8.51
N THR A 161 8.19 -15.96 9.24
CA THR A 161 7.49 -16.55 10.38
C THR A 161 6.70 -17.79 9.96
N ASP A 162 6.23 -18.55 10.96
CA ASP A 162 5.36 -19.71 10.76
C ASP A 162 4.11 -19.39 9.91
N ILE A 163 3.63 -18.14 9.93
CA ILE A 163 2.52 -17.68 9.09
C ILE A 163 2.88 -17.71 7.61
N GLY A 164 4.06 -17.21 7.22
CA GLY A 164 4.49 -17.22 5.83
C GLY A 164 4.79 -18.63 5.33
N GLN A 165 5.46 -19.44 6.15
CA GLN A 165 5.72 -20.86 5.83
C GLN A 165 4.42 -21.65 5.64
N LYS A 166 3.47 -21.51 6.57
CA LYS A 166 2.13 -22.14 6.44
C LYS A 166 1.41 -21.67 5.18
N MET A 167 1.54 -20.39 4.82
CA MET A 167 0.92 -19.84 3.63
C MET A 167 1.54 -20.40 2.35
N GLU A 168 2.87 -20.49 2.26
CA GLU A 168 3.55 -21.14 1.13
C GLU A 168 3.14 -22.62 1.02
N GLU A 169 3.18 -23.38 2.12
CA GLU A 169 2.77 -24.79 2.14
C GLU A 169 1.30 -25.00 1.74
N GLU A 170 0.39 -24.12 2.18
CA GLU A 170 -1.02 -24.15 1.82
C GLU A 170 -1.29 -23.70 0.38
N LEU A 171 -0.43 -22.90 -0.23
CA LEU A 171 -0.54 -22.53 -1.63
C LEU A 171 0.00 -23.63 -2.54
N SER A 172 1.18 -24.19 -2.22
CA SER A 172 1.82 -25.26 -2.99
C SER A 172 0.99 -26.55 -3.05
N ARG A 173 0.33 -26.96 -1.95
CA ARG A 173 -0.56 -28.14 -1.92
C ARG A 173 -1.76 -28.07 -2.88
N ASN A 174 -2.03 -26.88 -3.40
CA ASN A 174 -3.37 -26.41 -3.69
C ASN A 174 -3.40 -25.77 -5.09
N ALA A 175 -2.28 -25.88 -5.83
CA ALA A 175 -2.01 -25.28 -7.14
C ALA A 175 -1.99 -26.30 -8.30
N GLY A 176 -2.16 -27.61 -8.04
CA GLY A 176 -1.93 -28.70 -9.00
C GLY A 176 -2.85 -28.81 -10.24
N TYR A 177 -3.71 -27.83 -10.53
CA TYR A 177 -4.73 -27.91 -11.60
C TYR A 177 -4.81 -26.70 -12.55
N LEU A 178 -3.89 -25.73 -12.49
CA LEU A 178 -3.97 -24.50 -13.29
C LEU A 178 -3.12 -24.56 -14.57
N THR A 179 -3.63 -24.09 -15.71
CA THR A 179 -2.89 -23.98 -16.99
C THR A 179 -2.07 -22.68 -17.10
N ASP A 180 -1.08 -22.66 -18.00
CA ASP A 180 -0.05 -21.60 -18.07
C ASP A 180 -0.39 -20.44 -19.04
N GLU A 181 -1.31 -20.65 -19.97
CA GLU A 181 -1.57 -19.75 -21.11
C GLU A 181 -2.25 -18.41 -20.75
N GLY A 182 -2.58 -18.18 -19.48
CA GLY A 182 -3.18 -16.92 -19.00
C GLY A 182 -2.23 -15.97 -18.25
N ARG A 183 -0.93 -16.28 -18.10
CA ARG A 183 -0.06 -15.67 -17.08
C ARG A 183 0.92 -14.57 -17.52
N VAL A 184 0.92 -14.11 -18.77
CA VAL A 184 2.09 -13.39 -19.30
C VAL A 184 1.94 -11.86 -19.37
N SER A 185 2.88 -11.20 -18.66
CA SER A 185 3.43 -9.84 -18.74
C SER A 185 2.67 -8.65 -18.12
N ALA A 186 3.26 -8.12 -17.03
CA ALA A 186 2.88 -6.88 -16.35
C ALA A 186 3.40 -5.60 -17.05
N PHE A 187 4.08 -5.70 -18.19
CA PHE A 187 4.57 -4.55 -18.96
C PHE A 187 4.24 -4.69 -20.44
N ASN A 188 3.03 -4.25 -20.82
CA ASN A 188 2.68 -4.03 -22.21
C ASN A 188 2.80 -2.54 -22.57
N GLN A 189 2.94 -2.23 -23.86
CA GLN A 189 2.99 -0.87 -24.42
C GLN A 189 1.74 0.00 -24.15
N LYS A 190 0.79 -0.46 -23.32
CA LYS A 190 -0.46 0.25 -23.00
C LYS A 190 -0.47 0.90 -21.62
N MET A 191 0.64 0.83 -20.87
CA MET A 191 0.82 1.62 -19.65
C MET A 191 1.33 3.02 -20.02
N ASN A 192 0.79 4.06 -19.38
CA ASN A 192 1.28 5.42 -19.54
C ASN A 192 2.74 5.54 -19.05
N ASP A 193 3.44 6.56 -19.53
CA ASP A 193 4.79 6.90 -19.06
C ASP A 193 4.76 7.01 -17.52
N GLY A 194 5.53 6.16 -16.82
CA GLY A 194 5.47 6.00 -15.36
C GLY A 194 4.85 4.70 -14.82
N GLY A 195 4.30 3.82 -15.66
CA GLY A 195 3.79 2.49 -15.25
C GLY A 195 2.35 2.49 -14.73
N PHE A 196 1.54 3.48 -15.11
CA PHE A 196 0.15 3.63 -14.68
C PHE A 196 -0.84 3.27 -15.79
N LEU A 197 -1.94 2.59 -15.45
CA LEU A 197 -3.07 2.39 -16.37
C LEU A 197 -3.82 3.69 -16.68
N ASN A 198 -4.01 4.54 -15.66
CA ASN A 198 -4.48 5.91 -15.76
C ASN A 198 -3.97 6.69 -14.53
N TRP A 199 -3.67 7.96 -14.73
CA TRP A 199 -3.30 8.91 -13.69
C TRP A 199 -4.51 9.37 -12.88
N ASP A 200 -5.71 9.38 -13.48
CA ASP A 200 -6.98 9.70 -12.85
C ASP A 200 -7.83 8.45 -12.60
N THR A 201 -7.97 8.10 -11.32
CA THR A 201 -8.80 6.97 -10.87
C THR A 201 -10.30 7.22 -11.09
N VAL A 202 -10.76 8.47 -11.06
CA VAL A 202 -12.17 8.82 -11.27
C VAL A 202 -12.53 8.61 -12.73
N GLU A 203 -11.76 9.22 -13.64
CA GLU A 203 -11.92 9.04 -15.08
C GLU A 203 -11.86 7.56 -15.46
N TYR A 204 -10.86 6.83 -14.93
CA TYR A 204 -10.72 5.40 -15.19
C TYR A 204 -11.98 4.62 -14.77
N GLY A 205 -12.46 4.82 -13.54
CA GLY A 205 -13.65 4.16 -13.02
C GLY A 205 -14.91 4.45 -13.84
N GLN A 206 -15.06 5.68 -14.34
CA GLN A 206 -16.18 6.08 -15.21
C GLN A 206 -16.09 5.36 -16.56
N LYS A 207 -14.90 5.38 -17.17
CA LYS A 207 -14.62 4.75 -18.47
C LYS A 207 -14.88 3.24 -18.45
N VAL A 208 -14.47 2.54 -17.38
CA VAL A 208 -14.71 1.09 -17.26
C VAL A 208 -16.09 0.74 -16.69
N ASN A 209 -16.88 1.75 -16.29
CA ASN A 209 -18.19 1.61 -15.65
C ASN A 209 -18.17 0.63 -14.46
N ARG A 210 -17.18 0.77 -13.57
CA ARG A 210 -17.03 -0.03 -12.35
C ARG A 210 -16.79 0.85 -11.13
N LYS A 211 -17.10 0.30 -9.95
CA LYS A 211 -16.84 0.95 -8.67
C LYS A 211 -15.48 0.55 -8.11
N TRP A 212 -14.82 1.51 -7.47
CA TRP A 212 -13.69 1.26 -6.58
C TRP A 212 -14.19 0.69 -5.26
N LEU A 213 -13.60 -0.40 -4.80
CA LEU A 213 -13.94 -1.00 -3.52
C LEU A 213 -12.97 -0.51 -2.45
N ILE A 214 -13.49 0.01 -1.33
CA ILE A 214 -12.67 0.49 -0.21
C ILE A 214 -12.95 -0.27 1.08
N GLY A 215 -11.89 -0.71 1.75
CA GLY A 215 -11.94 -1.36 3.06
C GLY A 215 -11.50 -0.46 4.20
N LYS A 216 -12.11 -0.63 5.38
CA LYS A 216 -11.62 -0.09 6.66
C LYS A 216 -10.60 -1.03 7.29
N TYR A 217 -9.36 -0.91 6.84
CA TYR A 217 -8.26 -1.70 7.40
C TYR A 217 -8.02 -1.38 8.88
N ASP A 218 -7.99 -2.42 9.70
CA ASP A 218 -7.42 -2.40 11.05
C ASP A 218 -6.05 -3.09 11.01
N VAL A 219 -5.23 -2.85 12.05
CA VAL A 219 -3.92 -3.50 12.17
C VAL A 219 -4.09 -5.01 12.21
N GLY A 220 -3.42 -5.72 11.30
CA GLY A 220 -3.52 -7.18 11.17
C GLY A 220 -4.45 -7.67 10.07
N ASP A 221 -5.23 -6.78 9.46
CA ASP A 221 -6.03 -7.13 8.29
C ASP A 221 -5.16 -7.43 7.07
N VAL A 222 -5.60 -8.39 6.25
CA VAL A 222 -4.97 -8.75 4.99
C VAL A 222 -6.01 -8.76 3.87
N ILE A 223 -5.65 -8.20 2.72
CA ILE A 223 -6.44 -8.32 1.50
C ILE A 223 -5.68 -9.18 0.49
N PHE A 224 -6.35 -10.21 -0.01
CA PHE A 224 -5.86 -11.03 -1.10
C PHE A 224 -6.48 -10.53 -2.40
N HIS A 225 -5.65 -10.31 -3.40
CA HIS A 225 -6.09 -10.04 -4.76
C HIS A 225 -5.20 -10.78 -5.75
N ASN A 226 -5.78 -11.17 -6.88
CA ASN A 226 -5.01 -11.70 -8.00
C ASN A 226 -4.21 -10.57 -8.68
N PRO A 227 -3.12 -10.89 -9.41
CA PRO A 227 -2.26 -9.89 -10.04
C PRO A 227 -2.93 -9.08 -11.16
N TRP A 228 -4.06 -9.56 -11.71
CA TRP A 228 -4.82 -8.85 -12.74
C TRP A 228 -5.79 -7.81 -12.17
N MET A 229 -5.92 -7.74 -10.84
CA MET A 229 -6.83 -6.81 -10.21
C MET A 229 -6.30 -5.38 -10.31
N VAL A 230 -7.08 -4.51 -10.93
CA VAL A 230 -6.82 -3.07 -10.92
C VAL A 230 -7.01 -2.55 -9.50
N HIS A 231 -5.93 -2.07 -8.90
CA HIS A 231 -5.91 -1.54 -7.55
C HIS A 231 -5.19 -0.20 -7.51
N ALA A 232 -5.53 0.62 -6.52
CA ALA A 232 -4.94 1.93 -6.31
C ALA A 232 -4.97 2.28 -4.82
N SER A 233 -4.22 3.32 -4.43
CA SER A 233 -4.29 3.89 -3.08
C SER A 233 -4.70 5.35 -3.13
N CYS A 234 -5.45 5.78 -2.11
CA CYS A 234 -5.80 7.19 -1.94
C CYS A 234 -4.65 7.99 -1.33
N LYS A 235 -4.62 9.30 -1.57
CA LYS A 235 -3.71 10.20 -0.85
C LYS A 235 -3.98 10.12 0.65
N ASN A 236 -2.91 9.97 1.43
CA ASN A 236 -2.99 10.08 2.87
C ASN A 236 -3.15 11.56 3.26
N LYS A 237 -4.33 11.93 3.74
CA LYS A 237 -4.65 13.29 4.24
C LYS A 237 -4.87 13.32 5.75
N TYR A 238 -4.31 12.35 6.47
CA TYR A 238 -4.49 12.27 7.92
C TYR A 238 -3.86 13.50 8.61
N PRO A 239 -4.62 14.28 9.40
CA PRO A 239 -4.16 15.57 9.93
C PRO A 239 -2.91 15.47 10.81
N GLN A 240 -2.76 14.37 11.56
CA GLN A 240 -1.61 14.14 12.42
C GLN A 240 -0.39 13.59 11.66
N ARG A 241 -0.45 13.52 10.32
CA ARG A 241 0.66 13.10 9.45
C ARG A 241 1.18 11.69 9.71
N ARG A 242 0.37 10.87 10.38
CA ARG A 242 0.65 9.45 10.60
C ARG A 242 0.75 8.72 9.26
N MET A 243 1.87 8.08 8.98
CA MET A 243 2.04 7.32 7.75
C MET A 243 1.28 5.99 7.80
N ARG A 244 0.58 5.66 6.72
CA ARG A 244 0.07 4.30 6.49
C ARG A 244 1.23 3.44 5.97
N LEU A 245 1.57 2.39 6.71
CA LEU A 245 2.53 1.38 6.26
C LEU A 245 1.73 0.14 5.84
N VAL A 246 2.04 -0.38 4.66
CA VAL A 246 1.53 -1.65 4.15
C VAL A 246 2.71 -2.45 3.64
N THR A 247 2.57 -3.76 3.65
CA THR A 247 3.56 -4.68 3.08
C THR A 247 2.81 -5.62 2.13
N ASP A 248 3.39 -5.82 0.96
CA ASP A 248 2.77 -6.47 -0.21
C ASP A 248 3.61 -7.68 -0.63
N PRO A 249 3.52 -8.81 0.11
CA PRO A 249 4.18 -10.03 -0.28
C PRO A 249 3.47 -10.64 -1.49
N ARG A 250 4.25 -11.16 -2.43
CA ARG A 250 3.73 -11.82 -3.63
C ARG A 250 4.04 -13.30 -3.55
N PHE A 251 3.01 -14.11 -3.74
CA PHE A 251 3.13 -15.56 -3.74
C PHE A 251 3.04 -16.06 -5.18
N VAL A 252 3.96 -16.95 -5.54
CA VAL A 252 4.00 -17.63 -6.83
C VAL A 252 3.90 -19.14 -6.62
N ASP A 253 3.45 -19.85 -7.65
CA ASP A 253 3.41 -21.31 -7.62
C ASP A 253 4.83 -21.87 -7.77
N SER A 254 5.33 -22.48 -6.70
CA SER A 254 6.68 -23.06 -6.65
C SER A 254 6.90 -24.22 -7.63
N THR A 255 5.83 -24.80 -8.18
CA THR A 255 5.92 -25.90 -9.15
C THR A 255 6.10 -25.42 -10.58
N LYS A 256 6.07 -24.10 -10.82
CA LYS A 256 6.11 -23.48 -12.14
C LYS A 256 7.36 -22.64 -12.34
N PRO A 257 7.79 -22.43 -13.59
CA PRO A 257 8.82 -21.44 -13.89
C PRO A 257 8.42 -20.09 -13.31
N CYS A 258 9.23 -19.58 -12.39
CA CYS A 258 9.09 -18.23 -11.87
C CYS A 258 9.82 -17.27 -12.81
N ASP A 259 9.25 -16.09 -12.99
CA ASP A 259 9.82 -15.05 -13.83
C ASP A 259 11.03 -14.44 -13.09
N GLU A 260 12.22 -14.98 -13.37
CA GLU A 260 13.49 -14.71 -12.65
C GLU A 260 13.82 -13.21 -12.43
N PRO A 261 13.49 -12.28 -13.34
CA PRO A 261 13.73 -10.86 -13.11
C PRO A 261 13.04 -10.32 -11.84
N TRP A 262 11.86 -10.86 -11.48
CA TRP A 262 11.09 -10.46 -10.29
C TRP A 262 11.64 -11.03 -8.98
N MET A 263 12.59 -11.96 -9.06
CA MET A 263 13.25 -12.56 -7.90
C MET A 263 14.50 -11.78 -7.47
N LYS A 264 14.82 -10.69 -8.18
CA LYS A 264 15.95 -9.81 -7.85
C LYS A 264 15.44 -8.60 -7.08
N VAL A 265 16.21 -8.20 -6.05
CA VAL A 265 15.97 -6.92 -5.38
C VAL A 265 16.21 -5.80 -6.37
N PHE A 266 15.20 -4.95 -6.55
CA PHE A 266 15.28 -3.79 -7.43
C PHE A 266 16.50 -2.93 -7.07
N ARG A 267 17.29 -2.57 -8.08
CA ARG A 267 18.35 -1.57 -7.99
C ARG A 267 18.15 -0.53 -9.07
N PRO A 268 18.33 0.77 -8.77
CA PRO A 268 18.25 1.79 -9.81
C PRO A 268 19.15 1.43 -11.00
N LEU A 269 18.59 1.53 -12.22
CA LEU A 269 19.28 1.25 -13.49
C LEU A 269 19.53 -0.25 -13.80
N ASP A 270 18.91 -1.19 -13.10
CA ASP A 270 19.01 -2.64 -13.38
C ASP A 270 18.14 -3.12 -14.55
N GLY A 271 17.30 -2.25 -15.10
CA GLY A 271 16.41 -2.56 -16.22
C GLY A 271 15.11 -3.27 -15.81
N LEU A 272 14.79 -3.32 -14.51
CA LEU A 272 13.49 -3.74 -13.96
C LEU A 272 12.51 -2.58 -13.81
#